data_AF-A0A420N8J9-F1
#
_entry.id   AF-A0A420N8J9-F1
#
_cell.length_a   1.000
_cell.length_b   1.000
_cell.length_c   1.000
_cell.angle_alpha   90.00
_cell.angle_beta   90.00
_cell.angle_gamma   90.00
#
_symmetry.space_group_name_H-M   'P 1'
#
loop_
_entity.id
_entity.type
_entity.pdbx_description
1 polymer ?
#
loop_
_entity_poly.entity_id
_entity_poly.type
_entity_poly.pdbx_seq_one_letter_code
_entity_poly.pdbx_strand_id
1 'polypeptide(L)'
;MSKPYTLYLTLQWLRHDGRENKYHWGLWATDAKPPAGHLFHATDAGRQALDLYYEARKVRDPSKSKTMVVCLKIVEAPTVEYLNHYASQVPLMDPSYLPAGESQWTCRVWVKETLKRLHKNSQIVLPAHVDTIESYGKYTADRYLSYMGNPPIINDLGWLSKTPETDSRSARQAYYGTEPMQTEVYRQNPNQYQPRYYGAKPMQTEVYQQSSVQHQPRYYGTKPMQTETYQQGYSRW
;
A
#
# COMPACT_ATOMS: atom_id res chain seq x y z
N MET A 1 13.81 17.74 -9.52
CA MET A 1 12.83 18.55 -8.77
C MET A 1 11.46 18.37 -9.39
N SER A 2 10.37 18.35 -8.63
CA SER A 2 9.00 18.25 -9.19
C SER A 2 8.55 19.55 -9.87
N LYS A 3 7.54 19.45 -10.73
CA LYS A 3 6.90 20.56 -11.45
C LYS A 3 5.65 21.03 -10.70
N PRO A 4 5.27 22.32 -10.81
CA PRO A 4 4.03 22.83 -10.20
C PRO A 4 2.80 22.22 -10.90
N TYR A 5 1.68 22.15 -10.18
CA TYR A 5 0.39 21.70 -10.71
C TYR A 5 0.46 20.39 -11.50
N THR A 6 1.22 19.42 -11.00
CA THR A 6 1.45 18.13 -11.66
C THR A 6 0.92 17.03 -10.75
N LEU A 7 0.23 16.07 -11.36
CA LEU A 7 -0.25 14.87 -10.69
C LEU A 7 0.77 13.74 -10.88
N TYR A 8 1.26 13.21 -9.77
CA TYR A 8 2.18 12.09 -9.72
C TYR A 8 1.51 10.85 -9.14
N LEU A 9 1.85 9.69 -9.69
CA LEU A 9 1.68 8.40 -9.03
C LEU A 9 2.83 8.23 -8.03
N THR A 10 2.52 7.90 -6.79
CA THR A 10 3.52 7.60 -5.75
C THR A 10 3.45 6.13 -5.37
N LEU A 11 4.60 5.46 -5.33
CA LEU A 11 4.71 4.10 -4.81
C LEU A 11 5.65 4.09 -3.60
N GLN A 12 5.09 3.70 -2.44
CA GLN A 12 5.84 3.47 -1.22
C GLN A 12 5.97 1.96 -1.01
N TRP A 13 7.16 1.45 -0.71
CA TRP A 13 7.34 0.04 -0.42
C TRP A 13 6.65 -0.34 0.89
N LEU A 14 5.93 -1.46 0.86
CA LEU A 14 5.27 -2.03 2.05
C LEU A 14 6.00 -3.28 2.52
N ARG A 15 6.13 -4.27 1.64
CA ARG A 15 6.70 -5.59 1.95
C ARG A 15 6.97 -6.39 0.67
N HIS A 16 7.69 -7.50 0.81
CA HIS A 16 7.74 -8.56 -0.19
C HIS A 16 6.93 -9.75 0.32
N ASP A 17 6.01 -10.30 -0.48
CA ASP A 17 5.12 -11.40 -0.07
C ASP A 17 5.67 -12.81 -0.38
N GLY A 18 6.92 -12.87 -0.85
CA GLY A 18 7.58 -14.10 -1.31
C GLY A 18 7.46 -14.32 -2.82
N ARG A 19 6.58 -13.58 -3.52
CA ARG A 19 6.43 -13.62 -4.98
C ARG A 19 6.81 -12.30 -5.61
N GLU A 20 6.38 -11.19 -5.02
CA GLU A 20 6.64 -9.85 -5.55
C GLU A 20 6.68 -8.78 -4.46
N ASN A 21 7.24 -7.62 -4.83
CA ASN A 21 7.14 -6.42 -4.01
C ASN A 21 5.71 -5.89 -4.02
N LYS A 22 5.24 -5.51 -2.83
CA LYS A 22 3.98 -4.82 -2.60
C LYS A 22 4.26 -3.38 -2.26
N TYR A 23 3.43 -2.51 -2.83
CA TYR A 23 3.53 -1.07 -2.68
C TYR A 23 2.22 -0.51 -2.16
N HIS A 24 2.32 0.57 -1.38
CA HIS A 24 1.22 1.47 -1.13
C HIS A 24 1.16 2.48 -2.26
N TRP A 25 -0.04 2.62 -2.83
CA TRP A 25 -0.29 3.45 -4.00
C TRP A 25 -0.99 4.74 -3.56
N GLY A 26 -0.49 5.86 -4.06
CA GLY A 26 -1.08 7.17 -3.81
C GLY A 26 -0.96 8.09 -5.01
N LEU A 27 -1.66 9.21 -4.93
CA LEU A 27 -1.60 10.30 -5.88
C LEU A 27 -1.09 11.54 -5.17
N TRP A 28 -0.08 12.19 -5.73
CA TRP A 28 0.45 13.45 -5.22
C TRP A 28 0.23 14.55 -6.24
N ALA A 29 -0.55 15.57 -5.88
CA ALA A 29 -0.70 16.78 -6.67
C ALA A 29 0.16 17.90 -6.08
N THR A 30 1.03 18.48 -6.90
CA THR A 30 1.88 19.60 -6.48
C THR A 30 1.12 20.92 -6.50
N ASP A 31 1.41 21.77 -5.50
CA ASP A 31 0.95 23.15 -5.47
C ASP A 31 1.81 24.03 -6.43
N ALA A 32 1.58 25.34 -6.42
CA ALA A 32 2.35 26.34 -7.17
C ALA A 32 3.86 26.32 -6.87
N LYS A 33 4.24 25.88 -5.66
CA LYS A 33 5.63 25.84 -5.16
C LYS A 33 5.99 24.41 -4.74
N PRO A 34 6.30 23.52 -5.70
CA PRO A 34 6.74 22.15 -5.39
C PRO A 34 8.01 22.14 -4.51
N PRO A 35 8.21 21.11 -3.66
CA PRO A 35 7.44 19.86 -3.59
C PRO A 35 6.22 19.91 -2.66
N ALA A 36 5.81 21.08 -2.19
CA ALA A 36 4.57 21.18 -1.42
C ALA A 36 3.37 20.78 -2.29
N GLY A 37 2.36 20.16 -1.66
CA GLY A 37 1.17 19.70 -2.36
C GLY A 37 0.21 18.92 -1.47
N HIS A 38 -0.64 18.12 -2.10
CA HIS A 38 -1.58 17.22 -1.43
C HIS A 38 -1.32 15.77 -1.84
N LEU A 39 -1.29 14.88 -0.85
CA LEU A 39 -1.26 13.44 -1.03
C LEU A 39 -2.67 12.89 -0.83
N PHE A 40 -3.13 12.09 -1.78
CA PHE A 40 -4.41 11.41 -1.80
C PHE A 40 -4.17 9.91 -1.88
N HIS A 41 -4.77 9.15 -0.98
CA HIS A 41 -4.65 7.69 -0.98
C HIS A 41 -5.82 7.01 -0.25
N ALA A 42 -5.95 5.71 -0.43
CA ALA A 42 -6.75 4.86 0.44
C ALA A 42 -5.83 4.16 1.43
N THR A 43 -6.08 4.32 2.73
CA THR A 43 -5.20 3.85 3.80
C THR A 43 -6.00 3.14 4.89
N ASP A 44 -5.39 2.20 5.59
CA ASP A 44 -5.91 1.58 6.82
C ASP A 44 -5.16 2.12 8.06
N ALA A 45 -4.46 3.24 7.93
CA ALA A 45 -3.71 3.85 9.04
C ALA A 45 -4.64 4.12 10.24
N GLY A 46 -4.30 3.50 11.37
CA GLY A 46 -5.10 3.57 12.60
C GLY A 46 -6.34 2.68 12.61
N ARG A 47 -6.49 1.77 11.64
CA ARG A 47 -7.59 0.79 11.53
C ARG A 47 -7.04 -0.63 11.43
N GLN A 48 -7.95 -1.60 11.31
CA GLN A 48 -7.58 -2.98 11.01
C GLN A 48 -6.96 -3.07 9.62
N ALA A 49 -6.02 -4.00 9.43
CA ALA A 49 -5.40 -4.19 8.13
C ALA A 49 -6.46 -4.42 7.05
N LEU A 50 -6.34 -3.71 5.93
CA LEU A 50 -7.28 -3.70 4.79
C LEU A 50 -8.65 -3.07 5.05
N ASP A 51 -8.91 -2.49 6.23
CA ASP A 51 -10.07 -1.60 6.46
C ASP A 51 -9.75 -0.19 5.95
N LEU A 52 -9.83 -0.03 4.63
CA LEU A 52 -9.36 1.18 3.95
C LEU A 52 -10.37 2.33 4.05
N TYR A 53 -9.85 3.53 4.26
CA TYR A 53 -10.59 4.78 4.07
C TYR A 53 -9.78 5.74 3.20
N TYR A 54 -10.52 6.62 2.53
CA TYR A 54 -9.92 7.71 1.78
C TYR A 54 -9.35 8.77 2.73
N GLU A 55 -8.11 9.17 2.48
CA GLU A 55 -7.47 10.30 3.14
C GLU A 55 -6.88 11.24 2.08
N ALA A 56 -7.09 12.54 2.28
CA ALA A 56 -6.37 13.61 1.61
C ALA A 56 -5.68 14.49 2.65
N ARG A 57 -4.37 14.70 2.49
CA ARG A 57 -3.60 15.51 3.42
C ARG A 57 -2.60 16.40 2.70
N LYS A 58 -2.36 17.57 3.28
CA LYS A 58 -1.30 18.47 2.83
C LYS A 58 0.06 17.90 3.20
N VAL A 59 0.99 17.91 2.27
CA VAL A 59 2.36 17.42 2.44
C VAL A 59 3.36 18.49 2.03
N ARG A 60 4.48 18.59 2.77
CA ARG A 60 5.57 19.51 2.43
C ARG A 60 6.46 18.94 1.32
N ASP A 61 6.75 17.65 1.41
CA ASP A 61 7.54 16.92 0.42
C ASP A 61 7.32 15.40 0.62
N PRO A 62 6.51 14.74 -0.21
CA PRO A 62 6.27 13.30 -0.08
C PRO A 62 7.51 12.46 -0.41
N SER A 63 8.52 13.03 -1.09
CA SER A 63 9.77 12.34 -1.38
C SER A 63 10.62 12.10 -0.11
N LYS A 64 10.24 12.67 1.03
CA LYS A 64 10.93 12.49 2.32
C LYS A 64 10.45 11.28 3.11
N SER A 65 9.40 10.60 2.67
CA SER A 65 9.00 9.33 3.29
C SER A 65 10.10 8.28 3.11
N LYS A 66 10.48 7.62 4.21
CA LYS A 66 11.54 6.59 4.22
C LYS A 66 11.20 5.37 3.37
N THR A 67 9.92 5.13 3.12
CA THR A 67 9.43 4.02 2.30
C THR A 67 9.10 4.45 0.88
N MET A 68 9.18 5.74 0.55
CA MET A 68 8.93 6.19 -0.83
C MET A 68 9.98 5.63 -1.78
N VAL A 69 9.52 5.03 -2.87
CA VAL A 69 10.38 4.38 -3.87
C VAL A 69 10.46 5.22 -5.14
N VAL A 70 9.32 5.72 -5.64
CA VAL A 70 9.27 6.58 -6.84
C VAL A 70 8.09 7.55 -6.79
N CYS A 71 8.27 8.72 -7.43
CA CYS A 71 7.18 9.62 -7.81
C CYS A 71 7.18 9.79 -9.33
N LEU A 72 6.09 9.39 -10.00
CA LEU A 72 6.01 9.28 -11.45
C LEU A 72 4.97 10.26 -12.01
N LYS A 73 5.37 11.22 -12.85
CA LYS A 73 4.41 12.15 -13.46
C LYS A 73 3.39 11.38 -14.29
N ILE A 74 2.10 11.67 -14.08
CA ILE A 74 1.01 11.16 -14.91
C ILE A 74 0.54 12.27 -15.87
N VAL A 75 0.12 13.41 -15.33
CA VAL A 75 -0.50 14.53 -16.06
C VAL A 75 -0.31 15.85 -15.32
N GLU A 76 -0.71 16.97 -15.93
CA GLU A 76 -0.99 18.18 -15.15
C GLU A 76 -2.19 17.92 -14.21
N ALA A 77 -2.10 18.41 -12.99
CA ALA A 77 -3.10 18.20 -11.95
C ALA A 77 -4.29 19.17 -12.15
N PRO A 78 -5.54 18.69 -11.97
CA PRO A 78 -6.65 19.58 -11.70
C PRO A 78 -6.48 20.22 -10.31
N THR A 79 -7.37 21.15 -9.96
CA THR A 79 -7.32 21.76 -8.62
C THR A 79 -7.54 20.71 -7.52
N VAL A 80 -7.04 21.00 -6.32
CA VAL A 80 -7.16 20.10 -5.16
C VAL A 80 -8.63 19.84 -4.82
N GLU A 81 -9.51 20.82 -5.02
CA GLU A 81 -10.95 20.70 -4.80
C GLU A 81 -11.56 19.66 -5.73
N TYR A 82 -11.24 19.70 -7.03
CA TYR A 82 -11.71 18.70 -7.99
C TYR A 82 -11.13 17.32 -7.71
N LEU A 83 -9.82 17.22 -7.43
CA LEU A 83 -9.21 15.96 -7.03
C LEU A 83 -9.93 15.36 -5.82
N ASN A 84 -10.12 16.15 -4.77
CA ASN A 84 -10.79 15.71 -3.55
C ASN A 84 -12.25 15.30 -3.81
N HIS A 85 -12.98 16.07 -4.63
CA HIS A 85 -14.36 15.78 -4.99
C HIS A 85 -14.51 14.41 -5.66
N TYR A 86 -13.70 14.10 -6.68
CA TYR A 86 -13.81 12.83 -7.40
C TYR A 86 -13.19 11.65 -6.66
N ALA A 87 -12.09 11.88 -5.95
CA ALA A 87 -11.39 10.85 -5.18
C ALA A 87 -12.21 10.35 -3.98
N SER A 88 -12.91 11.25 -3.28
CA SER A 88 -13.78 10.91 -2.14
C SER A 88 -15.05 10.15 -2.52
N GLN A 89 -15.49 10.24 -3.77
CA GLN A 89 -16.69 9.54 -4.24
C GLN A 89 -16.43 8.07 -4.59
N VAL A 90 -15.17 7.63 -4.63
CA VAL A 90 -14.87 6.21 -4.92
C VAL A 90 -15.52 5.38 -3.81
N PRO A 91 -16.40 4.41 -4.13
CA PRO A 91 -17.13 3.59 -3.16
C PRO A 91 -16.20 2.53 -2.55
N LEU A 92 -15.12 3.01 -1.95
CA LEU A 92 -14.09 2.22 -1.31
C LEU A 92 -14.73 1.35 -0.23
N MET A 93 -14.34 0.08 -0.19
CA MET A 93 -14.86 -0.96 0.71
C MET A 93 -16.28 -1.47 0.40
N ASP A 94 -16.98 -0.97 -0.63
CA ASP A 94 -18.26 -1.57 -1.06
C ASP A 94 -18.02 -2.70 -2.08
N PRO A 95 -18.32 -3.97 -1.75
CA PRO A 95 -18.12 -5.10 -2.67
C PRO A 95 -18.95 -5.01 -3.95
N SER A 96 -20.08 -4.30 -3.92
CA SER A 96 -21.00 -4.17 -5.07
C SER A 96 -20.40 -3.30 -6.19
N TYR A 97 -19.41 -2.47 -5.85
CA TYR A 97 -18.71 -1.58 -6.78
C TYR A 97 -17.28 -2.02 -7.05
N LEU A 98 -16.89 -3.23 -6.61
CA LEU A 98 -15.57 -3.77 -6.88
C LEU A 98 -15.36 -3.93 -8.40
N PRO A 99 -14.31 -3.33 -9.00
CA PRO A 99 -14.10 -3.44 -10.43
C PRO A 99 -13.89 -4.90 -10.89
N ALA A 100 -14.40 -5.23 -12.07
CA ALA A 100 -14.22 -6.58 -12.63
C ALA A 100 -12.74 -6.97 -12.72
N GLY A 101 -12.42 -8.19 -12.29
CA GLY A 101 -11.05 -8.71 -12.23
C GLY A 101 -10.29 -8.37 -10.94
N GLU A 102 -10.84 -7.53 -10.06
CA GLU A 102 -10.28 -7.26 -8.74
C GLU A 102 -10.90 -8.21 -7.71
N SER A 103 -10.09 -8.78 -6.81
CA SER A 103 -10.57 -9.69 -5.76
C SER A 103 -11.01 -8.97 -4.49
N GLN A 104 -10.51 -7.75 -4.26
CA GLN A 104 -10.84 -6.91 -3.11
C GLN A 104 -10.43 -5.45 -3.35
N TRP A 105 -10.96 -4.53 -2.54
CA TRP A 105 -10.47 -3.16 -2.51
C TRP A 105 -9.04 -3.09 -1.97
N THR A 106 -8.21 -2.30 -2.64
CA THR A 106 -6.83 -1.98 -2.24
C THR A 106 -6.52 -0.53 -2.55
N CYS A 107 -5.45 0.03 -2.00
CA CYS A 107 -4.97 1.37 -2.38
C CYS A 107 -4.68 1.47 -3.89
N ARG A 108 -4.14 0.40 -4.50
CA ARG A 108 -3.97 0.27 -5.96
C ARG A 108 -5.29 0.43 -6.71
N VAL A 109 -6.30 -0.36 -6.33
CA VAL A 109 -7.62 -0.33 -6.98
C VAL A 109 -8.27 1.04 -6.83
N TRP A 110 -8.18 1.64 -5.64
CA TRP A 110 -8.66 3.00 -5.40
C TRP A 110 -7.98 4.04 -6.31
N VAL A 111 -6.65 3.97 -6.51
CA VAL A 111 -5.94 4.87 -7.44
C VAL A 111 -6.46 4.70 -8.86
N LYS A 112 -6.63 3.46 -9.34
CA LYS A 112 -7.15 3.19 -10.68
C LYS A 112 -8.54 3.80 -10.88
N GLU A 113 -9.45 3.57 -9.94
CA GLU A 113 -10.82 4.08 -10.03
C GLU A 113 -10.87 5.61 -9.93
N THR A 114 -9.99 6.22 -9.12
CA THR A 114 -9.85 7.68 -9.06
C THR A 114 -9.40 8.25 -10.42
N LEU A 115 -8.36 7.66 -11.03
CA LEU A 115 -7.86 8.08 -12.35
C LEU A 115 -8.91 7.90 -13.44
N LYS A 116 -9.60 6.75 -13.48
CA LYS A 116 -10.71 6.50 -14.43
C LYS A 116 -11.81 7.54 -14.29
N ARG A 117 -12.20 7.91 -13.06
CA ARG A 117 -13.24 8.92 -12.81
C ARG A 117 -12.82 10.32 -13.25
N LEU A 118 -11.61 10.75 -12.89
CA LEU A 118 -11.08 12.04 -13.34
C LEU A 118 -11.03 12.10 -14.86
N HIS A 119 -10.63 11.02 -15.52
CA HIS A 119 -10.58 10.94 -16.97
C HIS A 119 -11.96 10.96 -17.63
N LYS A 120 -12.89 10.13 -17.13
CA LYS A 120 -14.27 10.05 -17.64
C LYS A 120 -15.03 11.37 -17.50
N ASN A 121 -14.72 12.16 -16.47
CA ASN A 121 -15.31 13.47 -16.24
C ASN A 121 -14.47 14.62 -16.82
N SER A 122 -13.55 14.34 -17.75
CA SER A 122 -12.74 15.32 -18.48
C SER A 122 -11.91 16.26 -17.58
N GLN A 123 -11.61 15.84 -16.36
CA GLN A 123 -10.73 16.60 -15.45
C GLN A 123 -9.26 16.39 -15.80
N ILE A 124 -8.93 15.24 -16.38
CA ILE A 124 -7.61 14.91 -16.90
C ILE A 124 -7.73 14.11 -18.20
N VAL A 125 -6.70 14.14 -19.03
CA VAL A 125 -6.54 13.22 -20.16
C VAL A 125 -5.41 12.27 -19.83
N LEU A 126 -5.71 11.00 -19.55
CA LEU A 126 -4.67 10.03 -19.20
C LEU A 126 -3.75 9.77 -20.40
N PRO A 127 -2.43 9.67 -20.18
CA PRO A 127 -1.46 9.45 -21.26
C PRO A 127 -1.48 8.01 -21.81
N ALA A 128 -2.10 7.09 -21.09
CA ALA A 128 -2.26 5.69 -21.45
C ALA A 128 -3.46 5.09 -20.71
N HIS A 129 -3.84 3.85 -21.06
CA HIS A 129 -4.83 3.11 -20.29
C HIS A 129 -4.37 2.93 -18.84
N VAL A 130 -5.29 2.94 -17.88
CA VAL A 130 -4.95 2.91 -16.46
C VAL A 130 -4.21 1.62 -16.05
N ASP A 131 -4.51 0.49 -16.68
CA ASP A 131 -3.78 -0.77 -16.44
C ASP A 131 -2.34 -0.72 -16.97
N THR A 132 -2.09 0.06 -18.02
CA THR A 132 -0.73 0.35 -18.52
C THR A 132 0.02 1.22 -17.50
N ILE A 133 -0.61 2.29 -17.00
CA ILE A 133 -0.05 3.15 -15.94
C ILE A 133 0.31 2.31 -14.71
N GLU A 134 -0.57 1.39 -14.30
CA GLU A 134 -0.33 0.48 -13.20
C GLU A 134 0.89 -0.42 -13.46
N SER A 135 0.89 -1.13 -14.58
CA SER A 135 1.92 -2.13 -14.90
C SER A 135 3.32 -1.49 -14.99
N TYR A 136 3.43 -0.36 -15.70
CA TYR A 136 4.68 0.39 -15.81
C TYR A 136 5.06 1.12 -14.52
N GLY A 137 4.08 1.52 -13.71
CA GLY A 137 4.31 2.12 -12.41
C GLY A 137 4.96 1.14 -11.45
N LYS A 138 4.42 -0.08 -11.38
CA LYS A 138 4.99 -1.18 -10.62
C LYS A 138 6.38 -1.56 -11.14
N TYR A 139 6.52 -1.78 -12.45
CA TYR A 139 7.82 -2.10 -13.06
C TYR A 139 8.89 -1.06 -12.73
N THR A 140 8.54 0.23 -12.80
CA THR A 140 9.44 1.32 -12.44
C THR A 140 9.78 1.28 -10.95
N ALA A 141 8.80 1.06 -10.06
CA ALA A 141 9.08 0.94 -8.64
C ALA A 141 9.98 -0.26 -8.29
N ASP A 142 9.78 -1.42 -8.94
CA ASP A 142 10.63 -2.59 -8.80
C ASP A 142 12.09 -2.26 -9.19
N ARG A 143 12.28 -1.57 -10.33
CA ARG A 143 13.61 -1.15 -10.82
C ARG A 143 14.32 -0.18 -9.88
N TYR A 144 13.57 0.69 -9.21
CA TYR A 144 14.12 1.74 -8.34
C TYR A 144 14.02 1.41 -6.86
N LEU A 145 13.75 0.14 -6.48
CA LEU A 145 13.59 -0.25 -5.08
C LEU A 145 14.82 0.08 -4.21
N SER A 146 16.02 0.00 -4.76
CA SER A 146 17.27 0.36 -4.07
C SER A 146 17.39 1.85 -3.72
N TYR A 147 16.53 2.71 -4.27
CA TYR A 147 16.46 4.14 -3.98
C TYR A 147 15.40 4.47 -2.91
N MET A 148 14.81 3.46 -2.27
CA MET A 148 13.83 3.66 -1.19
C MET A 148 14.35 4.64 -0.13
N GLY A 149 13.53 5.65 0.19
CA GLY A 149 13.87 6.74 1.12
C GLY A 149 14.66 7.89 0.49
N ASN A 150 15.09 7.75 -0.77
CA ASN A 150 15.61 8.82 -1.62
C ASN A 150 15.09 8.65 -3.06
N PRO A 151 13.76 8.70 -3.25
CA PRO A 151 13.10 8.30 -4.48
C PRO A 151 13.43 9.26 -5.64
N PRO A 152 13.62 8.77 -6.88
CA PRO A 152 13.60 9.64 -8.03
C PRO A 152 12.19 10.22 -8.25
N ILE A 153 12.16 11.48 -8.66
CA ILE A 153 10.96 12.17 -9.17
C ILE A 153 11.09 12.26 -10.68
N ILE A 154 10.31 11.46 -11.41
CA ILE A 154 10.33 11.38 -12.87
C ILE A 154 9.26 12.34 -13.43
N ASN A 155 9.69 13.38 -14.15
CA ASN A 155 8.86 14.53 -14.56
C ASN A 155 8.39 14.48 -16.02
N ASP A 156 8.56 13.35 -16.66
CA ASP A 156 8.19 13.07 -18.04
C ASP A 156 7.47 11.72 -18.11
N LEU A 157 6.93 11.39 -19.28
CA LEU A 157 6.17 10.16 -19.51
C LEU A 157 7.05 9.01 -20.01
N GLY A 158 8.38 9.16 -20.03
CA GLY A 158 9.30 8.13 -20.51
C GLY A 158 9.30 6.85 -19.67
N TRP A 159 8.73 6.89 -18.45
CA TRP A 159 8.50 5.68 -17.65
C TRP A 159 7.37 4.80 -18.20
N LEU A 160 6.46 5.33 -19.04
CA LEU A 160 5.37 4.58 -19.68
C LEU A 160 5.79 3.84 -20.96
N SER A 161 7.01 4.05 -21.47
CA SER A 161 7.50 3.44 -22.71
C SER A 161 8.60 2.41 -22.50
N LYS A 162 9.10 2.23 -21.27
CA LYS A 162 10.15 1.25 -20.95
C LYS A 162 9.55 -0.14 -20.88
N THR A 163 9.66 -0.92 -21.95
CA THR A 163 9.19 -2.31 -22.01
C THR A 163 9.48 -3.04 -20.71
N PRO A 164 8.47 -3.65 -20.06
CA PRO A 164 8.71 -4.58 -18.97
C PRO A 164 9.44 -5.79 -19.56
N GLU A 165 10.77 -5.75 -19.57
CA GLU A 165 11.54 -6.98 -19.77
C GLU A 165 11.11 -7.93 -18.66
N THR A 166 10.75 -9.16 -19.03
CA THR A 166 10.38 -10.26 -18.13
C THR A 166 11.57 -10.64 -17.27
N ASP A 167 11.93 -9.80 -16.30
CA ASP A 167 13.12 -9.95 -15.50
C ASP A 167 12.81 -10.83 -14.28
N SER A 168 13.00 -12.13 -14.48
CA SER A 168 12.86 -13.18 -13.48
C SER A 168 14.04 -13.13 -12.51
N ARG A 169 14.11 -12.11 -11.64
CA ARG A 169 15.13 -12.05 -10.57
C ARG A 169 14.47 -11.82 -9.21
N SER A 170 14.09 -12.94 -8.62
CA SER A 170 13.65 -13.10 -7.23
C SER A 170 14.73 -12.61 -6.25
N ALA A 171 14.60 -11.37 -5.77
CA ALA A 171 15.34 -10.89 -4.61
C ALA A 171 14.70 -11.47 -3.33
N ARG A 172 15.39 -12.42 -2.68
CA ARG A 172 15.01 -12.94 -1.37
C ARG A 172 15.12 -11.82 -0.33
N GLN A 173 13.99 -11.28 0.12
CA GLN A 173 13.93 -10.41 1.30
C GLN A 173 12.75 -10.76 2.21
N ALA A 174 12.96 -10.49 3.50
CA ALA A 174 12.25 -11.06 4.63
C ALA A 174 10.74 -10.77 4.65
N TYR A 175 9.99 -11.83 4.97
CA TYR A 175 8.54 -11.84 5.15
C TYR A 175 8.15 -11.05 6.42
N TYR A 176 7.36 -10.00 6.24
CA TYR A 176 6.61 -9.36 7.32
C TYR A 176 5.12 -9.48 6.99
N GLY A 177 4.34 -9.91 7.99
CA GLY A 177 2.91 -10.19 7.87
C GLY A 177 2.06 -8.96 7.54
N THR A 178 0.74 -9.14 7.55
CA THR A 178 -0.27 -8.13 7.24
C THR A 178 -0.37 -7.08 8.36
N GLU A 179 0.62 -6.22 8.45
CA GLU A 179 0.60 -5.02 9.32
C GLU A 179 -0.21 -3.89 8.66
N PRO A 180 -0.85 -3.01 9.45
CA PRO A 180 -1.49 -1.80 8.92
C PRO A 180 -0.46 -0.96 8.15
N MET A 181 -0.90 -0.30 7.07
CA MET A 181 -0.08 0.54 6.19
C MET A 181 0.30 1.84 6.91
N GLN A 182 1.30 1.75 7.79
CA GLN A 182 1.92 2.93 8.39
C GLN A 182 2.93 3.53 7.42
N THR A 183 2.54 4.58 6.70
CA THR A 183 3.40 5.22 5.70
C THR A 183 4.41 6.21 6.29
N GLU A 184 4.26 6.64 7.56
CA GLU A 184 5.19 7.56 8.26
C GLU A 184 5.18 7.39 9.79
N VAL A 185 6.33 7.65 10.43
CA VAL A 185 6.49 7.74 11.89
C VAL A 185 5.86 9.04 12.36
N TYR A 186 4.70 8.97 12.99
CA TYR A 186 4.15 10.10 13.74
C TYR A 186 5.20 10.57 14.76
N ARG A 187 5.75 11.78 14.63
CA ARG A 187 6.37 12.47 15.77
C ARG A 187 5.23 12.93 16.67
N GLN A 188 4.58 11.98 17.34
CA GLN A 188 3.73 12.25 18.49
C GLN A 188 4.61 12.26 19.74
N ASN A 189 4.34 13.21 20.64
CA ASN A 189 5.04 13.43 21.90
C ASN A 189 5.39 12.10 22.62
N PRO A 190 6.60 11.96 23.19
CA PRO A 190 7.02 10.75 23.92
C PRO A 190 6.24 10.45 25.21
N ASN A 191 5.19 11.21 25.53
CA ASN A 191 4.42 11.09 26.77
C ASN A 191 3.00 10.54 26.59
N GLN A 192 2.63 9.98 25.43
CA GLN A 192 1.37 9.25 25.30
C GLN A 192 1.62 7.74 25.24
N TYR A 193 1.26 7.07 26.34
CA TYR A 193 1.18 5.63 26.45
C TYR A 193 0.33 5.06 25.30
N GLN A 194 0.96 4.32 24.38
CA GLN A 194 0.27 3.41 23.45
C GLN A 194 0.08 2.06 24.16
N PRO A 195 -1.14 1.49 24.17
CA PRO A 195 -1.33 0.11 24.62
C PRO A 195 -0.61 -0.84 23.66
N ARG A 196 0.23 -1.73 24.20
CA ARG A 196 0.86 -2.83 23.44
C ARG A 196 -0.23 -3.76 22.91
N TYR A 197 -0.58 -3.62 21.63
CA TYR A 197 -1.51 -4.50 20.95
C TYR A 197 -0.80 -5.82 20.60
N TYR A 198 -1.15 -6.89 21.31
CA TYR A 198 -0.86 -8.27 20.89
C TYR A 198 -1.98 -8.70 19.94
N GLY A 199 -1.77 -8.50 18.63
CA GLY A 199 -2.68 -9.00 17.60
C GLY A 199 -2.75 -10.53 17.64
N ALA A 200 -3.97 -11.06 17.50
CA ALA A 200 -4.22 -12.50 17.43
C ALA A 200 -3.50 -13.11 16.22
N LYS A 201 -2.79 -14.22 16.45
CA LYS A 201 -2.15 -15.00 15.39
C LYS A 201 -3.23 -15.49 14.40
N PRO A 202 -3.01 -15.44 13.07
CA PRO A 202 -3.91 -16.05 12.12
C PRO A 202 -4.00 -17.56 12.40
N MET A 203 -5.23 -18.05 12.51
CA MET A 203 -5.54 -19.47 12.59
C MET A 203 -5.16 -20.09 11.24
N GLN A 204 -4.11 -20.91 11.20
CA GLN A 204 -3.76 -21.67 10.00
C GLN A 204 -4.90 -22.63 9.69
N THR A 205 -5.67 -22.31 8.65
CA THR A 205 -6.65 -23.21 8.04
C THR A 205 -6.13 -23.60 6.66
N GLU A 206 -4.97 -24.27 6.63
CA GLU A 206 -4.55 -25.02 5.46
C GLU A 206 -4.49 -26.51 5.84
N VAL A 207 -5.56 -27.20 5.49
CA VAL A 207 -5.61 -28.67 5.45
C VAL A 207 -4.80 -29.09 4.23
N TYR A 208 -3.51 -29.33 4.39
CA TYR A 208 -2.75 -30.06 3.38
C TYR A 208 -2.82 -31.56 3.67
N GLN A 209 -3.39 -32.27 2.69
CA GLN A 209 -3.43 -33.73 2.62
C GLN A 209 -2.01 -34.31 2.64
N GLN A 210 -1.91 -35.48 3.27
CA GLN A 210 -0.72 -36.29 3.53
C GLN A 210 0.28 -36.34 2.38
N SER A 211 1.56 -36.13 2.70
CA SER A 211 2.69 -36.85 2.10
C SER A 211 3.92 -36.73 3.02
N SER A 212 4.44 -37.89 3.40
CA SER A 212 5.55 -38.16 4.31
C SER A 212 6.90 -37.60 3.85
N VAL A 213 7.67 -37.04 4.79
CA VAL A 213 9.03 -37.46 5.22
C VAL A 213 9.72 -36.28 5.95
N GLN A 214 10.29 -36.62 7.11
CA GLN A 214 10.89 -35.78 8.14
C GLN A 214 11.98 -34.83 7.62
N HIS A 215 12.02 -33.60 8.14
CA HIS A 215 13.25 -32.90 8.59
C HIS A 215 12.81 -31.77 9.55
N GLN A 216 13.10 -31.93 10.85
CA GLN A 216 12.85 -30.91 11.87
C GLN A 216 14.06 -29.98 12.03
N PRO A 217 13.91 -28.65 11.94
CA PRO A 217 14.84 -27.72 12.57
C PRO A 217 14.45 -27.51 14.04
N ARG A 218 15.44 -27.66 14.92
CA ARG A 218 15.36 -27.53 16.39
C ARG A 218 14.77 -26.18 16.82
N TYR A 219 13.72 -26.25 17.64
CA TYR A 219 13.07 -25.11 18.28
C TYR A 219 13.82 -24.70 19.56
N TYR A 220 14.36 -23.49 19.58
CA TYR A 220 14.76 -22.79 20.82
C TYR A 220 13.75 -21.66 21.07
N GLY A 221 12.68 -21.99 21.77
CA GLY A 221 11.68 -21.05 22.25
C GLY A 221 11.20 -21.49 23.63
N THR A 222 10.95 -20.53 24.51
CA THR A 222 10.64 -20.74 25.91
C THR A 222 9.40 -21.61 26.13
N LYS A 223 9.45 -22.40 27.20
CA LYS A 223 8.54 -23.50 27.57
C LYS A 223 7.05 -23.11 27.47
N PRO A 224 6.16 -24.03 27.05
CA PRO A 224 4.73 -23.81 27.09
C PRO A 224 4.27 -23.60 28.52
N MET A 225 3.46 -22.55 28.74
CA MET A 225 2.71 -22.39 29.98
C MET A 225 1.65 -23.49 30.03
N GLN A 226 1.79 -24.39 31.00
CA GLN A 226 0.78 -25.40 31.29
C GLN A 226 -0.50 -24.67 31.72
N THR A 227 -1.57 -24.81 30.95
CA THR A 227 -2.91 -24.47 31.44
C THR A 227 -3.35 -25.65 32.31
N GLU A 228 -3.40 -25.41 33.62
CA GLU A 228 -4.01 -26.34 34.56
C GLU A 228 -5.43 -26.68 34.11
N THR A 229 -5.65 -27.96 33.85
CA THR A 229 -6.95 -28.61 33.84
C THR A 229 -7.55 -28.54 35.23
N TYR A 230 -8.69 -27.85 35.36
CA TYR A 230 -9.67 -28.19 36.40
C TYR A 230 -10.86 -28.88 35.75
N GLN A 231 -10.82 -30.21 35.74
CA GLN A 231 -12.03 -31.00 35.92
C GLN A 231 -12.17 -31.24 37.43
N GLN A 232 -13.27 -30.81 38.02
CA GLN A 232 -13.89 -31.54 39.12
C GLN A 232 -15.41 -31.53 38.90
N GLY A 233 -15.94 -32.74 38.74
CA GLY A 233 -17.37 -32.99 38.66
C GLY A 233 -18.02 -33.21 40.03
N TYR A 234 -19.35 -33.07 40.02
CA TYR A 234 -20.38 -33.66 40.88
C TYR A 234 -20.41 -33.35 42.38
N SER A 235 -21.52 -32.74 42.85
CA SER A 235 -22.72 -33.48 43.31
C SER A 235 -23.82 -32.57 43.91
N ARG A 236 -25.08 -32.96 43.64
CA ARG A 236 -26.36 -32.85 44.42
C ARG A 236 -26.52 -31.74 45.48
N TRP A 237 -27.63 -31.01 45.45
CA TRP A 237 -28.95 -31.36 46.03
C TRP A 237 -30.06 -30.68 45.22
#